data_AF-A0A934ZHM5-F1
#
_entry.id   AF-A0A934ZHM5-F1
#
_cell.length_a   1.000
_cell.length_b   1.000
_cell.length_c   1.000
_cell.angle_alpha   90.00
_cell.angle_beta   90.00
_cell.angle_gamma   90.00
#
_symmetry.space_group_name_H-M   'P 1'
#
loop_
_entity.id
_entity.type
_entity.pdbx_description
1 polymer ?
#
loop_
_entity_poly.entity_id
_entity_poly.type
_entity_poly.pdbx_seq_one_letter_code
_entity_poly.pdbx_strand_id
1 'polypeptide(L)'
;MQGSTAGLSDRAHASCARQALSGERVYALHLDQPSRVSLRVAADYDVAVYVRRDCGDEVSELACNDDLEDARHAGVDVDLGVGTWFVFVDGYDSDSSGNFTLSVSARPTGPGCRVPPGRRGRGRSPTAADVAVVEAAAATATSCGCGRAPRRGYPRPAGAPGRW
;
A
#
# COMPACT_ATOMS: atom_id res chain seq x y z
N MET A 1 -3.62 11.76 7.69
CA MET A 1 -2.79 12.57 6.77
C MET A 1 -3.72 13.27 5.81
N GLN A 2 -3.48 14.54 5.47
CA GLN A 2 -4.29 15.27 4.49
C GLN A 2 -3.61 15.24 3.12
N GLY A 3 -4.39 15.18 2.05
CA GLY A 3 -3.91 15.15 0.66
C GLY A 3 -5.01 15.60 -0.32
N SER A 4 -4.72 15.57 -1.62
CA SER A 4 -5.69 15.89 -2.66
C SER A 4 -5.46 15.10 -3.95
N THR A 5 -6.47 14.75 -4.73
CA THR A 5 -6.29 14.17 -6.07
C THR A 5 -6.39 15.22 -7.19
N ALA A 6 -6.80 16.44 -6.85
CA ALA A 6 -7.07 17.51 -7.81
C ALA A 6 -5.82 17.86 -8.63
N GLY A 7 -5.97 17.87 -9.96
CA GLY A 7 -4.92 18.23 -10.92
C GLY A 7 -3.81 17.17 -11.10
N LEU A 8 -3.96 15.99 -10.50
CA LEU A 8 -3.06 14.86 -10.75
C LEU A 8 -3.41 14.17 -12.08
N SER A 9 -2.48 13.36 -12.60
CA SER A 9 -2.70 12.56 -13.80
C SER A 9 -3.30 11.21 -13.44
N ASP A 10 -4.24 10.72 -14.25
CA ASP A 10 -4.70 9.33 -14.25
C ASP A 10 -3.61 8.41 -14.83
N ARG A 11 -3.15 7.44 -14.04
CA ARG A 11 -2.07 6.50 -14.37
C ARG A 11 -2.25 5.11 -13.76
N ALA A 12 -3.23 4.91 -12.90
CA ALA A 12 -3.42 3.66 -12.19
C ALA A 12 -4.90 3.40 -11.92
N HIS A 13 -5.43 2.30 -12.46
CA HIS A 13 -6.85 1.99 -12.31
C HIS A 13 -7.11 0.88 -11.31
N ALA A 14 -8.02 1.12 -10.37
CA ALA A 14 -8.43 0.13 -9.38
C ALA A 14 -9.46 -0.87 -9.96
N SER A 15 -9.56 -2.07 -9.40
CA SER A 15 -10.62 -3.01 -9.80
C SER A 15 -12.04 -2.56 -9.45
N CYS A 16 -12.18 -1.81 -8.36
CA CYS A 16 -13.43 -1.25 -7.88
C CYS A 16 -13.78 0.11 -8.51
N ALA A 17 -12.83 0.78 -9.15
CA ALA A 17 -13.02 2.11 -9.76
C ALA A 17 -12.46 2.15 -11.19
N ARG A 18 -12.91 1.22 -12.05
CA ARG A 18 -12.41 1.08 -13.43
C ARG A 18 -12.72 2.26 -14.34
N GLN A 19 -13.62 3.13 -13.93
CA GLN A 19 -14.01 4.34 -14.67
C GLN A 19 -13.36 5.60 -14.11
N ALA A 20 -12.49 5.47 -13.11
CA ALA A 20 -11.68 6.56 -12.62
C ALA A 20 -10.77 7.03 -13.75
N LEU A 21 -11.07 8.22 -14.29
CA LEU A 21 -10.18 8.94 -15.20
C LEU A 21 -9.63 10.21 -14.53
N SER A 22 -9.90 10.35 -13.23
CA SER A 22 -9.33 11.36 -12.35
C SER A 22 -7.96 10.88 -11.85
N GLY A 23 -7.13 11.80 -11.36
CA GLY A 23 -5.76 11.44 -10.97
C GLY A 23 -5.66 10.84 -9.57
N GLU A 24 -4.62 10.04 -9.33
CA GLU A 24 -4.45 9.32 -8.07
C GLU A 24 -3.27 9.86 -7.25
N ARG A 25 -3.37 9.69 -5.93
CA ARG A 25 -2.25 9.92 -5.01
C ARG A 25 -1.76 8.62 -4.42
N VAL A 26 -0.44 8.42 -4.46
CA VAL A 26 0.21 7.17 -4.04
C VAL A 26 1.07 7.38 -2.80
N TYR A 27 0.93 6.48 -1.83
CA TYR A 27 1.72 6.41 -0.60
C TYR A 27 2.48 5.10 -0.55
N ALA A 28 3.72 5.13 -0.08
CA ALA A 28 4.48 3.94 0.26
C ALA A 28 4.33 3.66 1.76
N LEU A 29 3.85 2.46 2.07
CA LEU A 29 3.69 1.92 3.42
C LEU A 29 4.79 0.88 3.66
N HIS A 30 5.70 1.15 4.59
CA HIS A 30 6.71 0.17 5.00
C HIS A 30 6.30 -0.56 6.27
N LEU A 31 6.36 -1.89 6.24
CA LEU A 31 6.06 -2.77 7.37
C LEU A 31 7.29 -3.61 7.72
N ASP A 32 7.82 -3.43 8.93
CA ASP A 32 8.93 -4.24 9.44
C ASP A 32 8.51 -5.64 9.93
N GLN A 33 7.19 -5.89 10.01
CA GLN A 33 6.63 -7.17 10.45
C GLN A 33 5.24 -7.39 9.83
N PRO A 34 4.81 -8.66 9.68
CA PRO A 34 3.46 -8.98 9.24
C PRO A 34 2.43 -8.28 10.13
N SER A 35 1.50 -7.57 9.52
CA SER A 35 0.54 -6.74 10.22
C SER A 35 -0.83 -6.76 9.53
N ARG A 36 -1.89 -6.70 10.34
CA ARG A 36 -3.22 -6.35 9.87
C ARG A 36 -3.32 -4.84 9.76
N VAL A 37 -3.48 -4.35 8.53
CA VAL A 37 -3.51 -2.93 8.19
C VAL A 37 -4.95 -2.49 7.95
N SER A 38 -5.31 -1.35 8.52
CA SER A 38 -6.59 -0.68 8.32
C SER A 38 -6.34 0.67 7.67
N LEU A 39 -6.92 0.86 6.49
CA LEU A 39 -6.91 2.10 5.73
C LEU A 39 -8.31 2.68 5.73
N ARG A 40 -8.45 3.97 6.04
CA ARG A 40 -9.71 4.70 5.99
C ARG A 40 -9.48 6.04 5.31
N VAL A 41 -10.31 6.36 4.34
CA VAL A 41 -10.29 7.61 3.59
C VAL A 41 -11.62 8.31 3.78
N ALA A 42 -11.57 9.61 4.02
CA ALA A 42 -12.71 10.52 3.97
C ALA A 42 -12.39 11.64 2.98
N ALA A 43 -13.26 11.88 2.01
CA ALA A 43 -13.04 12.81 0.90
C ALA A 43 -14.20 13.80 0.71
N ASP A 44 -13.97 14.87 -0.06
CA ASP A 44 -15.04 15.76 -0.53
C ASP A 44 -15.66 15.33 -1.89
N TYR A 45 -15.20 14.19 -2.43
CA TYR A 45 -15.58 13.57 -3.70
C TYR A 45 -15.82 12.05 -3.53
N ASP A 46 -16.30 11.38 -4.58
CA ASP A 46 -16.50 9.92 -4.62
C ASP A 46 -15.14 9.20 -4.74
N VAL A 47 -14.75 8.43 -3.72
CA VAL A 47 -13.35 8.06 -3.49
C VAL A 47 -13.12 6.57 -3.49
N ALA A 48 -12.06 6.13 -4.18
CA ALA A 48 -11.56 4.77 -4.10
C ALA A 48 -10.23 4.69 -3.36
N VAL A 49 -10.04 3.61 -2.60
CA VAL A 49 -8.77 3.25 -1.99
C VAL A 49 -8.39 1.81 -2.33
N TYR A 50 -7.14 1.62 -2.73
CA TYR A 50 -6.64 0.29 -3.07
C TYR A 50 -5.17 0.11 -2.69
N VAL A 51 -4.76 -1.15 -2.54
CA VAL A 51 -3.42 -1.53 -2.09
C VAL A 51 -2.80 -2.50 -3.08
N ARG A 52 -1.57 -2.20 -3.51
CA ARG A 52 -0.78 -3.04 -4.41
C ARG A 52 0.55 -3.44 -3.80
N ARG A 53 1.05 -4.60 -4.20
CA ARG A 53 2.41 -5.04 -3.84
C ARG A 53 3.48 -4.31 -4.66
N ASP A 54 3.23 -4.13 -5.94
CA ASP A 54 4.07 -3.37 -6.85
C ASP A 54 3.30 -2.14 -7.35
N CYS A 55 3.97 -0.98 -7.39
CA CYS A 55 3.37 0.26 -7.85
C CYS A 55 2.82 0.14 -9.28
N GLY A 56 3.58 -0.48 -10.18
CA GLY A 56 3.31 -0.50 -11.61
C GLY A 56 2.59 -1.75 -12.12
N ASP A 57 2.34 -2.74 -11.26
CA ASP A 57 1.63 -3.97 -11.63
C ASP A 57 0.21 -3.95 -11.05
N GLU A 58 -0.77 -3.70 -11.91
CA GLU A 58 -2.19 -3.70 -11.54
C GLU A 58 -2.66 -5.06 -11.03
N VAL A 59 -2.06 -6.16 -11.50
CA VAL A 59 -2.44 -7.52 -11.09
C VAL A 59 -1.98 -7.80 -9.66
N SER A 60 -1.08 -6.97 -9.12
CA SER A 60 -0.61 -7.06 -7.74
C SER A 60 -1.53 -6.37 -6.73
N GLU A 61 -2.70 -5.89 -7.16
CA GLU A 61 -3.76 -5.38 -6.29
C GLU A 61 -4.28 -6.48 -5.37
N LEU A 62 -4.26 -6.19 -4.07
CA LEU A 62 -4.65 -7.13 -3.02
C LEU A 62 -6.00 -6.79 -2.40
N ALA A 63 -6.33 -5.49 -2.35
CA ALA A 63 -7.58 -4.99 -1.81
C ALA A 63 -7.94 -3.69 -2.51
N CYS A 64 -9.25 -3.50 -2.75
CA CYS A 64 -9.85 -2.33 -3.35
C CYS A 64 -11.19 -2.10 -2.67
N ASN A 65 -11.54 -0.83 -2.45
CA ASN A 65 -12.84 -0.44 -1.96
C ASN A 65 -13.13 1.01 -2.35
N ASP A 66 -14.30 1.28 -2.90
CA ASP A 66 -14.80 2.59 -3.33
C ASP A 66 -15.91 3.16 -2.43
N ASP A 67 -16.49 2.35 -1.55
CA ASP A 67 -17.53 2.80 -0.65
C ASP A 67 -17.51 2.10 0.72
N LEU A 68 -17.84 2.83 1.78
CA LEU A 68 -18.06 2.27 3.11
C LEU A 68 -19.45 2.67 3.62
N GLU A 69 -19.51 3.76 4.38
CA GLU A 69 -20.77 4.30 4.90
C GLU A 69 -21.51 5.14 3.85
N ASP A 70 -20.74 5.76 2.96
CA ASP A 70 -21.19 6.48 1.77
C ASP A 70 -20.06 6.51 0.73
N ALA A 71 -20.33 7.08 -0.45
CA ALA A 71 -19.37 7.18 -1.55
C ALA A 71 -18.16 8.10 -1.25
N ARG A 72 -18.23 8.95 -0.22
CA ARG A 72 -17.14 9.85 0.19
C ARG A 72 -16.22 9.20 1.22
N HIS A 73 -16.50 7.98 1.62
CA HIS A 73 -15.72 7.23 2.58
C HIS A 73 -15.37 5.87 2.01
N ALA A 74 -14.08 5.54 2.00
CA ALA A 74 -13.60 4.25 1.53
C ALA A 74 -12.62 3.64 2.52
N GLY A 75 -12.48 2.32 2.51
CA GLY A 75 -11.50 1.68 3.39
C GLY A 75 -11.35 0.19 3.19
N VAL A 76 -10.17 -0.29 3.56
CA VAL A 76 -9.82 -1.70 3.50
C VAL A 76 -9.19 -2.15 4.81
N ASP A 77 -9.45 -3.39 5.20
CA ASP A 77 -8.71 -4.09 6.24
C ASP A 77 -8.05 -5.31 5.62
N VAL A 78 -6.72 -5.33 5.60
CA VAL A 78 -5.94 -6.33 4.85
C VAL A 78 -4.73 -6.80 5.64
N ASP A 79 -4.43 -8.10 5.58
CA ASP A 79 -3.23 -8.67 6.17
C ASP A 79 -2.06 -8.53 5.20
N LEU A 80 -1.06 -7.75 5.61
CA LEU A 80 0.12 -7.44 4.80
C LEU A 80 1.37 -8.07 5.42
N GLY A 81 2.17 -8.69 4.57
CA GLY A 81 3.49 -9.20 4.94
C GLY A 81 4.53 -8.07 5.12
N VAL A 82 5.69 -8.45 5.64
CA VAL A 82 6.87 -7.56 5.73
C VAL A 82 7.24 -6.99 4.36
N GLY A 83 7.66 -5.73 4.34
CA GLY A 83 8.12 -5.03 3.14
C GLY A 83 7.32 -3.76 2.85
N THR A 84 7.45 -3.28 1.62
CA THR A 84 6.78 -2.06 1.14
C THR A 84 5.54 -2.42 0.33
N TRP A 85 4.46 -1.70 0.62
CA TRP A 85 3.18 -1.75 -0.07
C TRP A 85 2.81 -0.36 -0.57
N PHE A 86 2.05 -0.29 -1.66
CA PHE A 86 1.62 0.97 -2.26
C PHE A 86 0.13 1.15 -2.04
N VAL A 87 -0.24 2.26 -1.40
CA VAL A 87 -1.62 2.66 -1.15
C VAL A 87 -1.98 3.77 -2.11
N PHE A 88 -3.07 3.59 -2.83
CA PHE A 88 -3.58 4.55 -3.79
C PHE A 88 -4.88 5.13 -3.26
N VAL A 89 -5.01 6.45 -3.39
CA VAL A 89 -6.26 7.19 -3.17
C VAL A 89 -6.63 7.83 -4.49
N ASP A 90 -7.82 7.52 -4.98
CA ASP A 90 -8.28 7.80 -6.34
C ASP A 90 -9.74 8.25 -6.33
N GLY A 91 -10.23 8.80 -7.43
CA GLY A 91 -11.66 9.00 -7.65
C GLY A 91 -12.37 7.72 -8.08
N TYR A 92 -13.69 7.74 -8.04
CA TYR A 92 -14.53 6.67 -8.61
C TYR A 92 -14.70 6.83 -10.13
N ASP A 93 -14.83 8.07 -10.61
CA ASP A 93 -15.07 8.43 -12.01
C ASP A 93 -14.12 9.56 -12.50
N SER A 94 -14.39 10.10 -13.69
CA SER A 94 -13.59 11.15 -14.31
C SER A 94 -13.64 12.51 -13.61
N ASP A 95 -14.72 12.82 -12.89
CA ASP A 95 -14.95 14.11 -12.26
C ASP A 95 -14.72 14.07 -10.73
N SER A 96 -14.44 12.87 -10.21
CA SER A 96 -14.21 12.58 -8.81
C SER A 96 -12.79 12.92 -8.37
N SER A 97 -12.54 14.20 -8.07
CA SER A 97 -11.27 14.61 -7.47
C SER A 97 -11.43 15.76 -6.48
N GLY A 98 -10.52 15.85 -5.53
CA GLY A 98 -10.65 16.85 -4.47
C GLY A 98 -9.72 16.60 -3.31
N ASN A 99 -10.10 17.06 -2.12
CA ASN A 99 -9.31 16.87 -0.90
C ASN A 99 -9.74 15.62 -0.15
N PHE A 100 -8.80 15.01 0.54
CA PHE A 100 -9.08 13.84 1.37
C PHE A 100 -8.22 13.80 2.63
N THR A 101 -8.67 12.99 3.59
CA THR A 101 -7.90 12.56 4.75
C THR A 101 -7.73 11.04 4.72
N LEU A 102 -6.48 10.58 4.70
CA LEU A 102 -6.11 9.17 4.82
C LEU A 102 -5.65 8.85 6.25
N SER A 103 -6.29 7.86 6.87
CA SER A 103 -5.92 7.29 8.16
C SER A 103 -5.39 5.87 7.96
N VAL A 104 -4.21 5.60 8.51
CA VAL A 104 -3.53 4.30 8.43
C VAL A 104 -3.24 3.79 9.83
N SER A 105 -3.59 2.55 10.11
CA SER A 105 -3.14 1.85 11.31
C SER A 105 -2.69 0.44 10.97
N ALA A 106 -1.65 -0.05 11.64
CA ALA A 106 -1.20 -1.42 11.51
C ALA A 106 -1.06 -2.09 12.88
N ARG A 107 -1.54 -3.32 12.96
CA ARG A 107 -1.46 -4.17 14.15
C ARG A 107 -0.64 -5.42 13.79
N PRO A 108 0.52 -5.66 14.41
CA PRO A 108 1.31 -6.86 14.16
C PRO A 108 0.52 -8.15 14.34
N THR A 109 0.67 -9.09 13.42
CA THR A 109 0.00 -10.41 13.43
C THR A 109 0.98 -11.57 13.67
N GLY A 110 2.29 -11.31 13.67
CA GLY A 110 3.32 -12.31 13.98
C GLY A 110 3.31 -12.76 15.45
N PRO A 111 3.96 -13.89 15.79
CA PRO A 111 4.13 -14.29 17.18
C PRO A 111 4.92 -13.19 17.88
N GLY A 112 4.26 -12.46 18.78
CA GLY A 112 4.86 -11.34 19.49
C GLY A 112 6.24 -11.73 20.00
N CYS A 113 7.22 -10.84 19.90
CA CYS A 113 8.56 -11.10 20.42
C CYS A 113 8.44 -11.68 21.84
N ARG A 114 8.67 -12.98 22.00
CA ARG A 114 8.74 -13.61 23.33
C ARG A 114 10.02 -13.06 23.96
N VAL A 115 9.87 -12.03 24.79
CA VAL A 115 10.95 -11.58 25.65
C VAL A 115 11.27 -12.74 26.60
N PRO A 116 12.50 -13.29 26.59
CA PRO A 116 12.87 -14.34 27.53
C PRO A 116 12.68 -13.83 28.96
N PRO A 117 12.10 -14.64 29.88
CA PRO A 117 11.98 -14.23 31.28
C PRO A 117 13.38 -13.98 31.84
N GLY A 118 13.70 -12.72 32.17
CA GLY A 118 14.99 -12.33 32.74
C GLY A 118 15.59 -11.05 32.18
N ARG A 119 15.18 -10.58 31.00
CA ARG A 119 15.54 -9.22 30.54
C ARG A 119 14.47 -8.23 30.99
N ARG A 120 14.74 -7.50 32.08
CA ARG A 120 14.03 -6.25 32.42
C ARG A 120 14.40 -5.15 31.42
N GLY A 121 14.16 -5.39 30.13
CA GLY A 121 14.05 -4.32 29.17
C GLY A 121 12.73 -3.60 29.45
N ARG A 122 12.72 -2.27 29.38
CA ARG A 122 11.47 -1.49 29.39
C ARG A 122 10.66 -1.94 28.18
N GLY A 123 9.81 -2.94 28.36
CA GLY A 123 8.94 -3.44 27.32
C GLY A 123 7.97 -2.34 26.96
N ARG A 124 8.27 -1.58 25.90
CA ARG A 124 7.23 -0.87 25.17
C ARG A 124 6.31 -1.99 24.69
N SER A 125 5.06 -2.00 25.15
CA SER A 125 4.00 -2.77 24.49
C SER A 125 4.16 -2.57 22.97
N PRO A 126 3.75 -3.51 22.11
CA PRO A 126 3.60 -3.22 20.69
C PRO A 126 2.43 -2.23 20.51
N THR A 127 2.56 -1.02 21.05
CA THR A 127 1.87 0.17 20.57
C THR A 127 2.22 0.22 19.10
N ALA A 128 1.20 0.21 18.24
CA ALA A 128 1.23 0.35 16.78
C ALA A 128 2.64 0.20 16.20
N ALA A 129 2.90 -0.89 15.47
CA ALA A 129 4.15 -1.05 14.71
C ALA A 129 4.58 0.31 14.15
N ASP A 130 5.87 0.65 14.26
CA ASP A 130 6.37 1.87 13.66
C ASP A 130 6.08 1.79 12.15
N VAL A 131 4.96 2.37 11.73
CA VAL A 131 4.45 2.34 10.37
C VAL A 131 4.94 3.63 9.74
N ALA A 132 5.95 3.49 8.88
CA ALA A 132 6.39 4.61 8.07
C ALA A 132 5.46 4.70 6.85
N VAL A 133 4.63 5.74 6.83
CA VAL A 133 3.89 6.15 5.63
C VAL A 133 4.56 7.38 5.09
N VAL A 134 5.02 7.29 3.85
CA VAL A 134 5.57 8.43 3.12
C VAL A 134 4.79 8.59 1.83
N GLU A 135 4.54 9.84 1.42
CA GLU A 135 4.09 10.08 0.06
C GLU A 135 5.14 9.51 -0.91
N ALA A 136 4.69 8.69 -1.85
CA ALA A 136 5.57 8.30 -2.94
C ALA A 136 5.84 9.58 -3.75
N ALA A 137 7.10 10.00 -3.83
CA ALA A 137 7.48 11.18 -4.61
C ALA A 137 6.87 11.08 -6.01
N ALA A 138 6.11 12.13 -6.40
CA ALA A 138 5.24 12.19 -7.58
C ALA A 138 5.57 11.12 -8.62
N ALA A 139 4.72 10.08 -8.66
CA ALA A 139 4.75 9.07 -9.68
C ALA A 139 4.35 9.70 -11.04
N THR A 140 5.25 10.43 -11.72
CA THR A 140 5.25 10.45 -13.20
C THR A 140 5.06 9.02 -13.71
N ALA A 141 4.47 8.76 -14.88
CA ALA A 141 4.35 7.37 -15.41
C ALA A 141 5.71 6.65 -15.51
N THR A 142 6.81 7.40 -15.37
CA THR A 142 8.20 6.94 -15.24
C THR A 142 8.60 6.52 -13.80
N SER A 143 7.82 6.81 -12.77
CA SER A 143 8.17 6.66 -11.34
C SER A 143 7.30 5.72 -10.50
N CYS A 144 6.38 4.94 -11.09
CA CYS A 144 6.42 3.50 -10.78
C CYS A 144 7.66 2.98 -11.51
N GLY A 145 8.84 3.14 -10.90
CA GLY A 145 10.13 3.03 -11.58
C GLY A 145 10.40 1.65 -12.17
N CYS A 146 9.88 1.36 -13.36
CA CYS A 146 10.34 0.28 -14.21
C CYS A 146 11.63 0.68 -14.95
N GLY A 147 12.58 1.28 -14.23
CA GLY A 147 13.99 1.31 -14.61
C GLY A 147 14.64 0.05 -14.07
N ARG A 148 14.72 -1.00 -14.89
CA ARG A 148 15.43 -2.28 -14.68
C ARG A 148 15.88 -2.53 -13.23
N ALA A 149 15.27 -3.51 -12.57
CA ALA A 149 15.89 -4.16 -11.42
C ALA A 149 17.38 -4.45 -11.73
N PRO A 150 18.35 -4.01 -10.92
CA PRO A 150 19.67 -4.60 -11.01
C PRO A 150 19.45 -6.09 -10.76
N ARG A 151 19.88 -6.93 -11.70
CA ARG A 151 19.84 -8.38 -11.55
C ARG A 151 20.58 -8.73 -10.25
N ARG A 152 19.86 -8.86 -9.13
CA ARG A 152 20.36 -9.63 -8.00
C ARG A 152 20.41 -11.04 -8.52
N GLY A 153 21.60 -11.45 -8.92
CA GLY A 153 21.89 -12.81 -9.33
C GLY A 153 21.43 -13.73 -8.22
N TYR A 154 20.30 -14.41 -8.43
CA TYR A 154 20.05 -15.65 -7.74
C TYR A 154 21.20 -16.59 -8.15
N PRO A 155 22.01 -17.11 -7.21
CA PRO A 155 22.93 -18.17 -7.56
C PRO A 155 22.10 -19.33 -8.12
N ARG A 156 22.45 -19.77 -9.34
CA ARG A 156 21.90 -21.02 -9.91
C ARG A 156 22.19 -22.14 -8.90
N PRO A 157 21.22 -22.99 -8.54
CA PRO A 157 21.56 -24.21 -7.82
C PRO A 157 22.52 -25.03 -8.69
N ALA A 158 23.69 -25.32 -8.13
CA ALA A 158 24.64 -26.24 -8.73
C ALA A 158 24.07 -27.66 -8.62
N GLY A 159 24.08 -28.39 -9.73
CA GLY A 159 24.04 -29.85 -9.70
C GLY A 159 22.85 -30.49 -10.43
N ALA A 160 23.08 -30.86 -11.67
CA ALA A 160 22.68 -32.18 -12.17
C ALA A 160 23.74 -32.63 -13.19
N PRO A 161 24.48 -33.73 -12.96
CA PRO A 161 25.39 -34.28 -13.95
C PRO A 161 24.60 -34.92 -15.09
N GLY A 162 24.94 -34.53 -16.32
CA GLY A 162 24.45 -35.20 -17.52
C GLY A 162 24.92 -36.65 -17.58
N ARG A 163 24.03 -37.52 -18.08
CA ARG A 163 24.40 -38.79 -18.71
C ARG A 163 23.72 -38.86 -20.08
N TRP A 164 24.61 -38.92 -21.07
CA TRP A 164 24.53 -39.44 -22.45
C TRP A 164 23.20 -39.36 -23.19
#